data_AF-A0AAU5KBD8-F1
#
_entry.id   AF-A0AAU5KBD8-F1
#
_cell.length_a   1.000
_cell.length_b   1.000
_cell.length_c   1.000
_cell.angle_alpha   90.00
_cell.angle_beta   90.00
_cell.angle_gamma   90.00
#
_symmetry.space_group_name_H-M   'P 1'
#
loop_
_entity.id
_entity.type
_entity.pdbx_description
1 polymer ?
#
loop_
_entity_poly.entity_id
_entity_poly.type
_entity_poly.pdbx_seq_one_letter_code
_entity_poly.pdbx_strand_id
1 'polypeptide(L)'
;MPDMSSAETSAPAADARTERRAKRVAKHLTAFSKQHGGNADGVVEYVGAVATRIVLVGQDGAWGDQVAPSYAVGRRAAELAGITLHDSFEGELALKVRTGPYEWKRMAGIQLGG
;
A
#
# COMPACT_ATOMS: atom_id res chain seq x y z
N MET A 1 16.12 39.64 22.56
CA MET A 1 16.80 38.32 22.49
C MET A 1 15.70 37.26 22.50
N PRO A 2 15.44 36.58 21.38
CA PRO A 2 14.43 35.53 21.32
C PRO A 2 15.03 34.21 21.85
N ASP A 3 14.33 33.55 22.76
CA ASP A 3 14.69 32.20 23.20
C ASP A 3 13.90 31.20 22.34
N MET A 4 14.52 30.77 21.23
CA MET A 4 14.03 29.69 20.39
C MET A 4 14.69 28.39 20.84
N SER A 5 14.06 27.63 21.73
CA SER A 5 14.50 26.26 22.03
C SER A 5 13.35 25.40 22.50
N SER A 6 12.64 24.77 21.56
CA SER A 6 11.78 23.60 21.82
C SER A 6 11.50 22.72 20.60
N ALA A 7 12.10 22.98 19.43
CA ALA A 7 11.70 22.31 18.18
C ALA A 7 12.55 21.09 17.75
N GLU A 8 13.68 20.76 18.40
CA GLU A 8 14.65 19.82 17.80
C GLU A 8 14.69 18.38 18.36
N THR A 9 13.88 18.01 19.35
CA THR A 9 14.05 16.69 20.02
C THR A 9 13.15 15.54 19.50
N SER A 10 12.22 15.78 18.56
CA SER A 10 11.16 14.80 18.21
C SER A 10 11.38 13.98 16.93
N ALA A 11 12.34 14.33 16.07
CA ALA A 11 12.53 13.72 14.75
C ALA A 11 13.01 12.25 14.74
N PRO A 12 14.08 11.85 15.47
CA PRO A 12 14.69 10.53 15.26
C PRO A 12 13.80 9.36 15.73
N ALA A 13 13.00 9.56 16.78
CA ALA A 13 12.09 8.53 17.27
C ALA A 13 10.87 8.33 16.35
N ALA A 14 10.40 9.40 15.70
CA ALA A 14 9.32 9.37 14.73
C ALA A 14 9.75 8.59 13.46
N ASP A 15 10.95 8.86 12.96
CA ASP A 15 11.52 8.16 11.79
C ASP A 15 11.71 6.66 12.07
N ALA A 16 12.25 6.31 13.23
CA ALA A 16 12.40 4.90 13.62
C ALA A 16 11.04 4.17 13.78
N ARG A 17 9.97 4.87 14.18
CA ARG A 17 8.61 4.30 14.22
C ARG A 17 8.05 4.13 12.81
N THR A 18 8.22 5.12 11.95
CA THR A 18 7.82 5.06 10.53
C THR A 18 8.49 3.89 9.82
N GLU A 19 9.81 3.75 9.94
CA GLU A 19 10.57 2.68 9.31
C GLU A 19 10.16 1.29 9.80
N ARG A 20 9.94 1.12 11.11
CA ARG A 20 9.43 -0.15 11.67
C ARG A 20 8.06 -0.53 11.13
N ARG A 21 7.15 0.45 10.99
CA ARG A 21 5.82 0.23 10.42
C ARG A 21 5.90 -0.08 8.93
N ALA A 22 6.73 0.67 8.19
CA ALA A 22 6.94 0.46 6.76
C ALA A 22 7.48 -0.95 6.48
N LYS A 23 8.49 -1.41 7.24
CA LYS A 23 9.01 -2.78 7.14
C LYS A 23 7.95 -3.85 7.38
N ARG A 24 7.00 -3.62 8.29
CA ARG A 24 5.89 -4.56 8.53
C ARG A 24 4.95 -4.63 7.32
N VAL A 25 4.56 -3.46 6.80
CA VAL A 25 3.69 -3.38 5.62
C VAL A 25 4.38 -3.98 4.39
N ALA A 26 5.66 -3.65 4.17
CA ALA A 26 6.47 -4.15 3.06
C ALA A 26 6.53 -5.68 2.98
N LYS A 27 6.49 -6.39 4.12
CA LYS A 27 6.41 -7.85 4.14
C LYS A 27 5.14 -8.36 3.44
N HIS A 28 4.00 -7.70 3.64
CA HIS A 28 2.75 -8.08 3.00
C HIS A 28 2.77 -7.76 1.50
N LEU A 29 3.29 -6.58 1.11
CA LEU A 29 3.42 -6.20 -0.31
C LEU A 29 4.36 -7.17 -1.05
N THR A 30 5.46 -7.57 -0.41
CA THR A 30 6.40 -8.56 -0.96
C THR A 30 5.75 -9.94 -1.11
N ALA A 31 4.97 -10.37 -0.10
CA ALA A 31 4.25 -11.64 -0.16
C ALA A 31 3.23 -11.65 -1.31
N PHE A 32 2.47 -10.57 -1.46
CA PHE A 32 1.55 -10.37 -2.59
C PHE A 32 2.29 -10.48 -3.92
N SER A 33 3.36 -9.71 -4.11
CA SER A 33 4.12 -9.72 -5.36
C SER A 33 4.64 -11.12 -5.71
N LYS A 34 5.17 -11.86 -4.73
CA LYS A 34 5.64 -13.25 -4.92
C LYS A 34 4.51 -14.20 -5.32
N GLN A 35 3.33 -14.04 -4.74
CA GLN A 35 2.17 -14.86 -5.07
C GLN A 35 1.63 -14.57 -6.48
N HIS A 36 1.84 -13.35 -6.98
CA HIS A 36 1.21 -12.82 -8.18
C HIS A 36 2.21 -12.49 -9.30
N GLY A 37 3.12 -13.43 -9.57
CA GLY A 37 4.06 -13.36 -10.72
C GLY A 37 5.43 -12.77 -10.42
N GLY A 38 5.71 -12.39 -9.18
CA GLY A 38 7.03 -11.97 -8.71
C GLY A 38 7.25 -10.45 -8.68
N ASN A 39 6.40 -9.66 -9.33
CA ASN A 39 6.39 -8.21 -9.25
C ASN A 39 4.95 -7.67 -9.13
N ALA A 40 4.84 -6.41 -8.75
CA ALA A 40 3.56 -5.71 -8.70
C ALA A 40 3.75 -4.22 -9.00
N ASP A 41 2.76 -3.67 -9.68
CA ASP A 41 2.54 -2.23 -9.82
C ASP A 41 1.62 -1.75 -8.70
N GLY A 42 1.66 -0.47 -8.34
CA GLY A 42 0.72 0.06 -7.36
C GLY A 42 0.68 1.58 -7.24
N VAL A 43 -0.26 2.05 -6.43
CA VAL A 43 -0.43 3.47 -6.11
C VAL A 43 -0.54 3.65 -4.60
N VAL A 44 -0.13 4.81 -4.11
CA VAL A 44 -0.27 5.18 -2.70
C VAL A 44 -1.18 6.39 -2.63
N GLU A 45 -2.34 6.24 -1.99
CA GLU A 45 -3.39 7.27 -1.99
C GLU A 45 -3.90 7.53 -0.58
N TYR A 46 -4.25 8.78 -0.30
CA TYR A 46 -4.94 9.12 0.94
C TYR A 46 -6.36 8.54 0.95
N VAL A 47 -6.77 8.01 2.10
CA VAL A 47 -8.16 7.62 2.37
C VAL A 47 -8.66 8.49 3.51
N GLY A 48 -9.44 9.50 3.15
CA GLY A 48 -9.83 10.55 4.09
C GLY A 48 -8.61 11.26 4.68
N ALA A 49 -8.71 11.70 5.94
CA ALA A 49 -7.68 12.51 6.59
C ALA A 49 -6.61 11.70 7.36
N VAL A 50 -6.89 10.44 7.70
CA VAL A 50 -6.11 9.70 8.72
C VAL A 50 -5.48 8.40 8.23
N ALA A 51 -5.81 7.97 7.02
CA ALA A 51 -5.34 6.71 6.47
C ALA A 51 -4.76 6.89 5.07
N THR A 52 -3.95 5.93 4.68
CA THR A 52 -3.41 5.80 3.33
C THR A 52 -3.64 4.37 2.89
N ARG A 53 -4.04 4.19 1.64
CA ARG A 53 -4.13 2.88 1.00
C ARG A 53 -2.98 2.67 0.02
N ILE A 54 -2.60 1.42 -0.16
CA ILE A 54 -1.62 0.99 -1.15
C ILE A 54 -2.35 -0.03 -2.01
N VAL A 55 -2.79 0.40 -3.19
CA VAL A 55 -3.46 -0.50 -4.13
C VAL A 55 -2.38 -1.15 -4.98
N LEU A 56 -2.40 -2.48 -5.06
CA LEU A 56 -1.43 -3.30 -5.79
C LEU A 56 -2.12 -4.05 -6.92
N VAL A 57 -1.43 -4.18 -8.05
CA VAL A 57 -1.80 -5.05 -9.17
C VAL A 57 -0.59 -5.92 -9.50
N GLY A 58 -0.74 -7.24 -9.34
CA GLY A 58 0.28 -8.22 -9.66
C GLY A 58 0.38 -8.46 -11.16
N GLN A 59 1.45 -9.14 -11.58
CA GLN A 59 1.69 -9.46 -13.00
C GLN A 59 0.58 -10.31 -13.63
N ASP A 60 -0.04 -11.17 -12.82
CA ASP A 60 -1.15 -12.03 -13.22
C ASP A 60 -2.49 -11.28 -13.34
N GLY A 61 -2.52 -10.00 -12.96
CA GLY A 61 -3.69 -9.12 -12.95
C GLY A 61 -4.50 -9.18 -11.66
N ALA A 62 -4.14 -10.02 -10.69
CA ALA A 62 -4.76 -9.99 -9.37
C ALA A 62 -4.46 -8.64 -8.69
N TRP A 63 -5.39 -8.18 -7.86
CA TRP A 63 -5.24 -6.91 -7.18
C TRP A 63 -5.64 -7.01 -5.71
N GLY A 64 -5.09 -6.09 -4.91
CA GLY A 64 -5.37 -6.01 -3.49
C GLY A 64 -5.11 -4.62 -2.94
N ASP A 65 -5.58 -4.36 -1.72
CA ASP A 65 -5.36 -3.12 -1.01
C ASP A 65 -4.74 -3.40 0.36
N GLN A 66 -3.66 -2.69 0.67
CA GLN A 66 -3.03 -2.68 1.98
C GLN A 66 -3.09 -1.26 2.58
N VAL A 67 -3.85 -1.12 3.67
CA VAL A 67 -3.92 0.15 4.42
C VAL A 67 -2.67 0.36 5.27
N ALA A 68 -2.17 1.59 5.27
CA ALA A 68 -1.09 2.12 6.08
C ALA A 68 -1.57 3.31 6.93
N PRO A 69 -0.98 3.54 8.11
CA PRO A 69 -1.40 4.59 9.03
C PRO A 69 -0.99 6.01 8.60
N SER A 70 -0.17 6.15 7.55
CA SER A 70 0.17 7.44 6.95
C SER A 70 0.78 7.25 5.57
N TYR A 71 0.81 8.34 4.80
CA TYR A 71 1.38 8.34 3.46
C TYR A 71 2.87 8.00 3.47
N ALA A 72 3.63 8.57 4.40
CA ALA A 72 5.05 8.28 4.56
C ALA A 72 5.32 6.79 4.81
N VAL A 73 4.50 6.13 5.64
CA VAL A 73 4.61 4.69 5.88
C VAL A 73 4.28 3.90 4.61
N GLY A 74 3.23 4.28 3.88
CA GLY A 74 2.80 3.58 2.67
C GLY A 74 3.83 3.68 1.55
N ARG A 75 4.31 4.88 1.25
CA ARG A 75 5.35 5.13 0.25
C ARG A 75 6.64 4.37 0.59
N ARG A 76 7.10 4.48 1.84
CA ARG A 76 8.31 3.77 2.29
C ARG A 76 8.15 2.24 2.21
N ALA A 77 6.97 1.72 2.51
CA ALA A 77 6.70 0.29 2.41
C ALA A 77 6.75 -0.21 0.96
N ALA A 78 6.18 0.55 0.03
CA ALA A 78 6.22 0.25 -1.40
C ALA A 78 7.66 0.25 -1.93
N GLU A 79 8.48 1.24 -1.55
CA GLU A 79 9.91 1.28 -1.87
C GLU A 79 10.64 0.03 -1.35
N LEU A 80 10.46 -0.31 -0.06
CA LEU A 80 11.11 -1.47 0.57
C LEU A 80 10.71 -2.79 -0.07
N ALA A 81 9.49 -2.88 -0.61
CA ALA A 81 8.98 -4.08 -1.28
C ALA A 81 9.28 -4.12 -2.78
N GLY A 82 9.87 -3.07 -3.35
CA GLY A 82 10.18 -3.00 -4.78
C GLY A 82 8.94 -2.88 -5.67
N ILE A 83 7.88 -2.22 -5.19
CA ILE A 83 6.66 -1.99 -5.97
C ILE A 83 6.91 -0.87 -6.98
N THR A 84 6.50 -1.08 -8.23
CA THR A 84 6.50 -0.02 -9.25
C THR A 84 5.35 0.94 -8.96
N LEU A 85 5.69 2.13 -8.45
CA LEU A 85 4.67 3.13 -8.10
C LEU A 85 4.25 3.97 -9.29
N HIS A 86 2.94 4.19 -9.40
CA HIS A 86 2.28 5.09 -10.34
C HIS A 86 1.64 6.26 -9.57
N ASP A 87 1.43 7.38 -10.26
CA ASP A 87 0.87 8.59 -9.64
C ASP A 87 -0.65 8.48 -9.39
N SER A 88 -1.37 7.76 -10.25
CA SER A 88 -2.81 7.54 -10.14
C SER A 88 -3.20 6.13 -10.59
N PHE A 89 -4.34 5.65 -10.08
CA PHE A 89 -4.89 4.36 -10.47
C PHE A 89 -5.69 4.48 -11.78
N GLU A 90 -5.00 4.73 -12.88
CA GLU A 90 -5.61 4.97 -14.19
C GLU A 90 -4.89 4.22 -15.32
N GLY A 91 -5.43 4.29 -16.54
CA GLY A 91 -4.76 3.85 -17.76
C GLY A 91 -4.30 2.40 -17.73
N GLU A 92 -3.01 2.17 -18.01
CA GLU A 92 -2.42 0.84 -18.10
C GLU A 92 -2.51 0.05 -16.80
N LEU A 93 -2.46 0.70 -15.64
CA LEU A 93 -2.57 0.01 -14.36
C LEU A 93 -3.98 -0.54 -14.14
N ALA A 94 -5.01 0.26 -14.47
CA ALA A 94 -6.40 -0.19 -14.40
C ALA A 94 -6.69 -1.31 -15.42
N LEU A 95 -6.07 -1.24 -16.62
CA LEU A 95 -6.22 -2.25 -17.67
C LEU A 95 -5.57 -3.60 -17.32
N LYS A 96 -4.57 -3.62 -16.43
CA LYS A 96 -3.93 -4.86 -15.96
C LYS A 96 -4.83 -5.66 -15.01
N VAL A 97 -5.80 -5.01 -14.36
CA VAL A 97 -6.67 -5.67 -13.37
C VAL A 97 -7.51 -6.75 -14.04
N ARG A 98 -7.48 -7.95 -13.46
CA ARG A 98 -8.33 -9.07 -13.83
C ARG A 98 -9.24 -9.44 -12.67
N THR A 99 -10.53 -9.22 -12.86
CA THR A 99 -11.60 -9.66 -11.97
C THR A 99 -12.47 -10.65 -12.73
N GLY A 100 -12.29 -11.94 -12.44
CA GLY A 100 -13.01 -13.04 -13.09
C GLY A 100 -14.36 -13.35 -12.43
N PRO A 101 -15.14 -14.28 -13.00
CA PRO A 101 -16.46 -14.64 -12.48
C PRO A 101 -16.45 -15.12 -11.03
N TYR A 102 -15.35 -15.73 -10.57
CA TYR A 102 -15.19 -16.16 -9.19
C TYR A 102 -15.08 -14.96 -8.22
N GLU A 103 -14.27 -13.97 -8.58
CA GLU A 103 -14.08 -12.74 -7.82
C GLU A 103 -15.37 -11.92 -7.77
N TRP A 104 -16.07 -11.80 -8.91
CA TRP A 104 -17.37 -11.13 -8.99
C TRP A 104 -18.40 -11.77 -8.06
N LYS A 105 -18.45 -13.10 -7.99
CA LYS A 105 -19.36 -13.80 -7.06
C LYS A 105 -19.01 -13.52 -5.59
N ARG A 106 -17.72 -13.43 -5.22
CA ARG A 106 -17.32 -13.04 -3.85
C ARG A 106 -17.71 -11.59 -3.52
N MET A 107 -17.56 -10.67 -4.46
CA MET A 107 -17.88 -9.25 -4.29
C MET A 107 -19.38 -8.97 -4.23
N ALA A 108 -20.18 -9.73 -4.97
CA ALA A 108 -21.65 -9.61 -4.98
C ALA A 108 -22.33 -10.10 -3.68
N GLY A 109 -21.56 -10.42 -2.64
CA GLY A 109 -22.08 -11.07 -1.44
C GLY A 109 -22.41 -12.52 -1.74
N ILE A 110 -21.39 -13.34 -1.94
CA ILE A 110 -21.57 -14.78 -1.87
C ILE A 110 -22.00 -15.08 -0.41
N GLN A 111 -23.27 -15.44 -0.22
CA GLN A 111 -23.68 -16.16 0.97
C GLN A 111 -23.06 -17.55 0.82
N LEU A 112 -21.79 -17.72 1.24
CA LEU A 112 -21.25 -19.06 1.51
C LEU A 112 -22.08 -19.59 2.68
N GLY A 113 -23.23 -20.18 2.38
CA GLY A 113 -24.01 -20.92 3.35
C GLY A 113 -23.21 -22.14 3.78
N GLY A 114 -23.07 -22.31 5.09
CA GLY A 114 -22.38 -23.44 5.75
C GLY A 114 -21.66 -22.99 7.01
#